data_AF-A0A8X6IFT3-F1
#
_entry.id   AF-A0A8X6IFT3-F1
#
_cell.length_a   1.000
_cell.length_b   1.000
_cell.length_c   1.000
_cell.angle_alpha   90.00
_cell.angle_beta   90.00
_cell.angle_gamma   90.00
#
_symmetry.space_group_name_H-M   'P 1'
#
loop_
_entity.id
_entity.type
_entity.pdbx_description
1 polymer ?
#
loop_
_entity_poly.entity_id
_entity_poly.type
_entity_poly.pdbx_seq_one_letter_code
_entity_poly.pdbx_strand_id
1 'polypeptide(L)'
;ICDPNPCGAGKCQITEKFTVDCICPPGKTGSLCNRDDVYLKKASKNTTVVGAVLGTLLAITIVLIIVYIVRQRKNSYSEDFTPAPRMDNAEMAERRPMRGVTNRAYQ
;
A
#
# COMPACT_ATOMS: atom_id res chain seq x y z
N ILE A 1 -24.46 -45.24 -22.41
CA ILE A 1 -24.83 -44.37 -21.26
C ILE A 1 -24.26 -42.95 -21.41
N CYS A 2 -22.96 -42.79 -21.71
CA CYS A 2 -22.37 -41.48 -22.06
C CYS A 2 -22.28 -41.21 -23.58
N ASP A 3 -22.99 -41.99 -24.41
CA ASP A 3 -22.98 -41.84 -25.86
C ASP A 3 -24.41 -42.01 -26.41
N PRO A 4 -25.05 -40.95 -26.95
CA PRO A 4 -24.55 -39.57 -27.03
C PRO A 4 -24.42 -38.90 -25.65
N ASN A 5 -23.48 -37.96 -25.50
CA ASN A 5 -23.16 -37.32 -24.21
C ASN A 5 -24.38 -36.59 -23.61
N PRO A 6 -24.93 -37.05 -22.47
CA PRO A 6 -26.09 -36.41 -21.85
C PRO A 6 -25.72 -35.09 -21.14
N CYS A 7 -24.44 -34.87 -20.83
CA CYS A 7 -23.96 -33.71 -20.06
C CYS A 7 -23.82 -32.41 -20.90
N GLY A 8 -24.33 -32.38 -22.13
CA GLY A 8 -24.24 -31.23 -23.02
C GLY A 8 -22.79 -30.79 -23.25
N ALA A 9 -22.42 -29.60 -22.74
CA ALA A 9 -21.07 -29.04 -22.82
C ALA A 9 -20.11 -29.52 -21.69
N GLY A 10 -20.58 -30.38 -20.80
CA GLY A 10 -19.80 -30.96 -19.69
C GLY A 10 -19.12 -32.28 -20.04
N LYS A 11 -18.22 -32.73 -19.16
CA LYS A 11 -17.56 -34.04 -19.28
C LYS A 11 -18.42 -35.11 -18.61
N CYS A 12 -18.71 -36.20 -19.32
CA CYS A 12 -19.43 -37.36 -18.79
C CYS A 12 -18.44 -38.33 -18.12
N GLN A 13 -18.69 -38.70 -16.88
CA GLN A 13 -17.97 -39.76 -16.17
C GLN A 13 -18.95 -40.80 -15.65
N ILE A 14 -18.51 -42.05 -15.61
CA ILE A 14 -19.29 -43.17 -15.06
C ILE A 14 -18.65 -43.53 -13.71
N THR A 15 -19.43 -43.45 -12.64
CA THR A 15 -18.98 -43.90 -11.31
C THR A 15 -19.06 -45.42 -11.20
N GLU A 16 -18.33 -46.01 -10.25
CA GLU A 16 -18.31 -47.47 -9.96
C GLU A 16 -19.71 -48.10 -9.74
N LYS A 17 -20.73 -47.29 -9.43
CA LYS A 17 -22.13 -47.71 -9.25
C LYS A 17 -22.95 -47.71 -10.56
N PHE A 18 -22.31 -47.61 -11.73
CA PHE A 18 -22.97 -47.44 -13.03
C PHE A 18 -23.86 -46.18 -13.15
N THR A 19 -23.65 -45.19 -12.27
CA THR A 19 -24.32 -43.89 -12.33
C THR A 19 -23.53 -42.91 -13.19
N VAL A 20 -24.24 -42.10 -13.98
CA VAL A 20 -23.65 -41.00 -14.76
C VAL A 20 -23.43 -39.81 -13.85
N ASP A 21 -22.20 -39.32 -13.83
CA ASP A 21 -21.86 -38.05 -13.22
C ASP A 21 -21.35 -37.07 -14.29
N CYS A 22 -21.82 -35.83 -14.21
CA CYS A 22 -21.53 -34.79 -15.20
C CYS A 22 -20.67 -33.70 -14.57
N ILE A 23 -19.44 -33.54 -15.06
CA ILE A 23 -18.54 -32.46 -14.63
C ILE A 23 -18.77 -31.25 -15.52
N CYS A 24 -19.36 -30.21 -14.93
CA CYS A 24 -19.73 -28.99 -15.65
C CYS A 24 -18.57 -28.00 -15.77
N PRO A 25 -18.45 -27.28 -16.91
CA PRO A 25 -17.51 -26.18 -17.05
C PRO A 25 -17.89 -24.99 -16.15
N PRO A 26 -16.95 -24.09 -15.83
CA PRO A 26 -17.23 -22.94 -14.98
C PRO A 26 -18.36 -22.09 -15.58
N GLY A 27 -19.38 -21.79 -14.76
CA GLY A 27 -20.56 -21.02 -15.18
C GLY A 27 -21.75 -21.87 -15.65
N LYS A 28 -21.67 -23.21 -15.55
CA LYS A 28 -22.76 -24.15 -15.82
C LYS A 28 -23.01 -25.06 -14.62
N THR A 29 -24.28 -25.32 -14.32
CA THR A 29 -24.76 -26.15 -13.20
C THR A 29 -25.91 -27.08 -13.61
N GLY A 30 -26.37 -27.87 -12.65
CA GLY A 30 -27.39 -28.91 -12.79
C GLY A 30 -26.80 -30.26 -13.16
N SER A 31 -27.58 -31.32 -12.96
CA SER A 31 -27.17 -32.72 -13.17
C SER A 31 -26.69 -33.04 -14.60
N LEU A 32 -26.97 -32.16 -15.58
CA LEU A 32 -26.59 -32.31 -16.99
C LEU A 32 -25.89 -31.08 -17.54
N CYS A 33 -25.40 -30.17 -16.66
CA CYS A 33 -24.71 -28.94 -17.06
C CYS A 33 -25.51 -28.02 -18.01
N ASN A 34 -26.84 -28.13 -17.99
CA ASN A 34 -27.74 -27.40 -18.88
C ASN A 34 -28.22 -26.06 -18.27
N ARG A 35 -27.95 -25.81 -16.99
CA ARG A 35 -28.30 -24.55 -16.33
C ARG A 35 -27.11 -23.63 -16.31
N ASP A 36 -27.33 -22.33 -16.47
CA ASP A 36 -26.29 -21.33 -16.28
C ASP A 36 -26.17 -20.98 -14.80
N ASP A 37 -24.96 -21.00 -14.26
CA ASP A 37 -24.69 -20.45 -12.92
C ASP A 37 -24.69 -18.93 -12.97
N VAL A 38 -25.86 -18.35 -12.74
CA VAL A 38 -26.03 -16.91 -12.57
C VAL A 38 -25.14 -16.41 -11.41
N TYR A 39 -24.90 -17.23 -10.39
CA TYR A 39 -24.06 -16.89 -9.24
C TYR A 39 -22.56 -16.78 -9.60
N LEU A 40 -22.00 -17.70 -10.40
CA LEU A 40 -20.62 -17.59 -10.88
C LEU A 40 -20.44 -16.43 -11.87
N LYS A 41 -21.42 -16.22 -12.78
CA LYS A 41 -21.42 -15.05 -13.70
C LYS A 41 -21.55 -13.71 -12.96
N LYS A 42 -22.14 -13.69 -11.76
CA LYS A 42 -22.31 -12.49 -10.94
C LYS A 42 -21.11 -12.25 -10.01
N ALA A 43 -20.47 -13.32 -9.53
CA ALA A 43 -19.27 -13.24 -8.69
C ALA A 43 -18.08 -12.59 -9.42
N SER A 44 -17.93 -12.80 -10.73
CA SER A 44 -16.82 -12.22 -11.49
C SER A 44 -16.98 -10.72 -11.79
N LYS A 45 -18.13 -10.10 -11.51
CA LYS A 45 -18.36 -8.66 -11.80
C LYS A 45 -18.22 -7.76 -10.57
N ASN A 46 -18.43 -8.28 -9.36
CA ASN A 46 -18.52 -7.44 -8.16
C ASN A 46 -17.20 -7.34 -7.38
N THR A 47 -16.30 -8.32 -7.50
CA THR A 47 -15.04 -8.35 -6.73
C THR A 47 -13.99 -7.37 -7.29
N THR A 48 -14.03 -7.07 -8.60
CA THR A 48 -13.15 -6.09 -9.25
C THR A 48 -13.43 -4.65 -8.77
N VAL A 49 -14.66 -4.35 -8.36
CA VAL A 49 -15.06 -3.00 -7.95
C VAL A 49 -14.46 -2.62 -6.60
N VAL A 50 -14.41 -3.56 -5.64
CA VAL A 50 -13.91 -3.28 -4.29
C VAL A 50 -12.40 -3.03 -4.29
N GLY A 51 -11.64 -3.76 -5.13
CA GLY A 51 -10.20 -3.54 -5.30
C GLY A 51 -9.88 -2.18 -5.92
N ALA A 52 -10.66 -1.76 -6.92
CA ALA A 52 -10.47 -0.46 -7.58
C ALA A 52 -10.76 0.71 -6.63
N VAL A 53 -11.82 0.62 -5.81
CA VAL A 53 -12.20 1.70 -4.87
C VAL A 53 -11.15 1.86 -3.76
N LEU A 54 -10.68 0.77 -3.17
CA LEU A 54 -9.66 0.85 -2.11
C LEU A 54 -8.31 1.34 -2.65
N GLY A 55 -7.90 0.87 -3.83
CA GLY A 55 -6.65 1.32 -4.47
C GLY A 55 -6.67 2.79 -4.83
N THR A 56 -7.79 3.29 -5.38
CA THR A 56 -7.93 4.72 -5.74
C THR A 56 -7.97 5.62 -4.50
N LEU A 57 -8.70 5.23 -3.46
CA LEU A 57 -8.73 5.98 -2.19
C LEU A 57 -7.33 6.10 -1.58
N LEU A 58 -6.56 5.00 -1.51
CA LEU A 58 -5.20 5.01 -0.98
C LEU A 58 -4.23 5.80 -1.87
N ALA A 59 -4.36 5.73 -3.19
CA ALA A 59 -3.53 6.51 -4.10
C ALA A 59 -3.78 8.02 -3.93
N ILE A 60 -5.05 8.43 -3.82
CA ILE A 60 -5.42 9.84 -3.63
C ILE A 60 -4.87 10.38 -2.30
N THR A 61 -4.98 9.62 -1.20
CA THR A 61 -4.46 10.06 0.10
C THR A 61 -2.94 10.23 0.07
N ILE A 62 -2.20 9.32 -0.57
CA ILE A 62 -0.76 9.42 -0.74
C ILE A 62 -0.38 10.66 -1.56
N VAL A 63 -1.08 10.92 -2.67
CA VAL A 63 -0.83 12.11 -3.51
C VAL A 63 -1.07 13.40 -2.73
N LEU A 64 -2.15 13.48 -1.94
CA LEU A 64 -2.43 14.64 -1.10
C LEU A 64 -1.34 14.89 -0.05
N ILE A 65 -0.84 13.83 0.60
CA ILE A 65 0.24 13.93 1.59
C ILE A 65 1.53 14.44 0.93
N ILE A 66 1.89 13.91 -0.25
CA ILE A 66 3.08 14.36 -0.98
C ILE A 66 2.95 15.84 -1.36
N VAL A 67 1.79 16.25 -1.91
CA VAL A 67 1.53 17.66 -2.24
C VAL A 67 1.58 18.54 -1.00
N TYR A 68 1.04 18.07 0.12
CA TYR A 68 1.08 18.79 1.39
C TYR A 68 2.51 18.99 1.89
N ILE A 69 3.35 17.95 1.88
CA ILE A 69 4.77 18.06 2.27
C ILE A 69 5.51 18.98 1.32
N VAL A 70 5.29 18.88 0.00
CA VAL A 70 5.93 19.76 -0.98
C VAL A 70 5.47 21.20 -0.82
N ARG A 71 4.17 21.43 -0.58
CA ARG A 71 3.63 22.77 -0.29
C ARG A 71 4.19 23.31 1.02
N GLN A 72 4.27 22.49 2.06
CA GLN A 72 4.88 22.88 3.31
C GLN A 72 6.34 23.24 3.10
N ARG A 73 7.14 22.46 2.38
CA ARG A 73 8.53 22.84 2.07
C ARG A 73 8.62 24.17 1.33
N LYS A 74 7.70 24.42 0.39
CA LYS A 74 7.62 25.71 -0.32
C LYS A 74 7.20 26.86 0.60
N ASN A 75 6.35 26.59 1.59
CA ASN A 75 5.84 27.58 2.54
C ASN A 75 6.80 27.82 3.73
N SER A 76 7.55 26.81 4.15
CA SER A 76 8.58 26.90 5.19
C SER A 76 9.88 27.50 4.65
N TYR A 77 10.10 27.46 3.33
CA TYR A 77 11.20 28.20 2.71
C TYR A 77 11.11 29.72 2.90
N SER A 78 9.95 30.26 3.29
CA SER A 78 9.75 31.68 3.58
C SER A 78 9.75 32.06 5.07
N GLU A 79 9.94 31.13 6.01
CA GLU A 79 9.81 31.43 7.45
C GLU A 79 11.08 31.14 8.30
N ASP A 80 12.21 30.80 7.68
CA ASP A 80 13.53 30.76 8.35
C ASP A 80 14.39 31.97 7.93
N PHE A 81 13.90 33.18 8.18
CA PHE A 81 14.73 34.39 8.25
C PHE A 81 14.87 34.82 9.71
N THR A 82 15.46 33.97 10.54
CA THR A 82 16.23 34.43 11.69
C THR A 82 17.70 34.24 11.34
N PRO A 83 18.45 35.31 11.03
CA PRO A 83 19.90 35.18 10.96
C PRO A 83 20.37 34.72 12.35
N ALA A 84 21.19 33.66 12.39
CA ALA A 84 21.92 33.29 13.60
C ALA A 84 22.55 34.55 14.21
N PRO A 85 22.50 34.75 15.55
CA PRO A 85 23.18 35.88 16.15
C PRO A 85 24.66 35.80 15.72
N ARG A 86 25.14 36.83 15.02
CA ARG A 86 26.56 36.98 14.76
C ARG A 86 27.21 37.09 16.14
N MET A 87 27.91 36.05 16.57
CA MET A 87 28.96 36.25 17.56
C MET A 87 30.07 36.99 16.84
N ASP A 88 30.08 38.31 17.02
CA ASP A 88 31.17 39.15 16.59
C ASP A 88 32.37 38.77 17.47
N ASN A 89 33.30 38.00 16.89
CA ASN A 89 34.54 37.57 17.51
C ASN A 89 35.54 38.75 17.61
N ALA A 90 35.10 39.87 18.18
CA ALA A 90 35.83 41.13 18.23
C ALA A 90 35.90 41.68 19.65
N GLU A 91 36.45 40.90 20.58
CA GLU A 91 37.11 41.47 21.74
C GLU A 91 38.33 40.62 22.14
N MET A 92 39.20 40.40 21.16
CA MET A 92 40.53 39.81 21.33
C MET A 92 41.58 40.93 21.35
N ALA A 93 41.42 41.96 22.19
CA ALA A 93 42.42 42.99 22.39
C ALA A 93 42.18 43.85 23.64
N GLU A 94 42.38 43.32 24.84
CA GLU A 94 42.93 44.16 25.90
C GLU A 94 43.98 43.42 26.73
N ARG A 95 45.24 43.78 26.46
CA ARG A 95 46.40 43.45 27.27
C ARG A 95 46.18 43.97 28.69
N ARG A 96 46.05 43.10 29.68
CA ARG A 96 46.46 43.44 31.06
C ARG A 96 47.72 42.66 31.44
N PRO A 97 48.76 43.32 31.97
CA PRO A 97 50.04 42.69 32.26
C PRO A 97 50.03 41.93 33.61
N MET A 98 50.69 40.77 33.60
CA MET A 98 51.59 40.20 34.61
C MET A 98 51.33 40.43 36.12
N ARG A 99 51.11 39.33 36.87
CA ARG A 99 51.99 38.80 37.94
C ARG A 99 51.20 37.97 38.96
N GLY A 100 51.64 36.74 39.20
CA GLY A 100 51.21 35.97 40.37
C GLY A 100 51.46 34.47 40.27
N VAL A 101 52.72 34.06 40.46
CA VAL A 101 53.09 32.73 40.98
C VAL A 101 52.25 32.48 42.25
N THR A 102 51.61 31.32 42.45
CA THR A 102 52.17 30.22 43.26
C THR A 102 51.48 28.88 43.00
N ASN A 103 52.29 27.85 42.76
CA ASN A 103 51.98 26.48 43.17
C ASN A 103 52.18 26.36 44.69
N ARG A 104 51.16 25.88 45.41
CA ARG A 104 51.25 25.23 46.73
C ARG A 104 50.03 24.30 46.81
N ALA A 105 50.24 23.00 46.65
CA ALA A 105 50.64 22.05 47.68
C ALA A 105 49.39 21.40 48.28
N TYR A 106 49.43 20.06 48.30
CA TYR A 106 48.58 19.21 49.13
C TYR A 106 48.36 19.83 50.52
N GLN A 107 47.10 19.91 50.94
CA GLN A 107 46.67 19.66 52.31
C GLN A 107 45.20 19.28 52.32
#